data_AF-A0A9E5P220-F1
#
_entry.id   AF-A0A9E5P220-F1
#
_cell.length_a   1.000
_cell.length_b   1.000
_cell.length_c   1.000
_cell.angle_alpha   90.00
_cell.angle_beta   90.00
_cell.angle_gamma   90.00
#
_symmetry.space_group_name_H-M   'P 1'
#
loop_
_entity.id
_entity.type
_entity.pdbx_description
1 polymer ?
#
loop_
_entity_poly.entity_id
_entity_poly.type
_entity_poly.pdbx_seq_one_letter_code
_entity_poly.pdbx_strand_id
1 'polypeptide(L)'
;MKVPFVPLKILALAPFLGPDGPAWGKGPLGVDPTNVDQVIEEIGPTCTVPIPGDLYPEGNLEIPLRRLRDFHPDSLLQNSPVLGNLWAAKTWLEEARRKNLSPHEINARLAQWPNLPPIRVETAPKRPREAPREPLDKILDMVAVPDKESGVSSEGQEATGRIDDILKQILRHIFLDESFRTLEASWRGLNLLLRQLDNRSSDVRIEIVPVSPDSLDETLGALTAEVIDELPSVVLVDLPFDSTPRSLELLHRVAQFSETLLVPAITWIRPAFFHIDTWRDIKKLSFVPHYLEEPPFAKWQSLKRAPAARWLAVTCNRFLARYPYGKDNTPRRMYFEEHGPLWISPVWALGSLIGQSFAETGWPTRFTDWQRIRIEDLPLNTEDPKRPLPTEAYFDRDRMDQLIRSGIIPLASVGGKDIAFVPDETTTGGVSLCYQLVVSRITQFILWCRDHLEKGMKGEDLEVELRQAFGAFWERTGQQGPEDLSISVGKPAPDGRIAVRILLEPSREILPSREKVELDFSW
;
A
#
# COMPACT_ATOMS: atom_id res chain seq x y z
N MET A 1 23.27 -32.19 -12.41
CA MET A 1 22.37 -31.10 -12.87
C MET A 1 22.63 -29.83 -12.06
N LYS A 2 22.68 -28.64 -12.66
CA LYS A 2 22.83 -27.37 -11.91
C LYS A 2 21.43 -26.75 -11.70
N VAL A 3 20.68 -27.30 -10.75
CA VAL A 3 19.38 -26.75 -10.31
C VAL A 3 19.53 -25.25 -10.04
N PRO A 4 18.64 -24.34 -10.49
CA PRO A 4 18.73 -22.91 -10.20
C PRO A 4 18.26 -22.60 -8.79
N PHE A 5 18.60 -21.41 -8.31
CA PHE A 5 17.92 -20.86 -7.17
C PHE A 5 16.57 -20.33 -7.66
N VAL A 6 15.47 -20.74 -7.03
CA VAL A 6 14.12 -20.28 -7.37
C VAL A 6 13.78 -19.11 -6.45
N PRO A 7 13.80 -17.85 -6.96
CA PRO A 7 13.50 -16.68 -6.16
C PRO A 7 12.04 -16.69 -5.70
N LEU A 8 11.76 -15.98 -4.60
CA LEU A 8 10.40 -15.68 -4.21
C LEU A 8 9.89 -14.53 -5.07
N LYS A 9 8.93 -14.80 -5.95
CA LYS A 9 8.32 -13.79 -6.82
C LYS A 9 7.00 -13.30 -6.19
N ILE A 10 6.91 -12.02 -5.84
CA ILE A 10 5.70 -11.38 -5.32
C ILE A 10 5.09 -10.56 -6.45
N LEU A 11 3.88 -10.93 -6.88
CA LEU A 11 3.10 -10.15 -7.86
C LEU A 11 2.06 -9.30 -7.11
N ALA A 12 2.12 -7.99 -7.21
CA ALA A 12 1.20 -7.08 -6.53
C ALA A 12 0.26 -6.36 -7.51
N LEU A 13 -1.03 -6.59 -7.35
CA LEU A 13 -2.10 -5.88 -8.03
C LEU A 13 -2.66 -4.79 -7.11
N ALA A 14 -2.54 -3.52 -7.51
CA ALA A 14 -3.01 -2.38 -6.71
C ALA A 14 -3.47 -1.22 -7.60
N PRO A 15 -4.22 -0.23 -7.07
CA PRO A 15 -4.67 0.96 -7.81
C PRO A 15 -3.54 1.97 -8.05
N PHE A 16 -2.48 1.53 -8.71
CA PHE A 16 -1.33 2.35 -9.11
C PHE A 16 -1.68 3.42 -10.17
N LEU A 17 -2.87 3.35 -10.77
CA LEU A 17 -3.47 4.38 -11.63
C LEU A 17 -4.66 5.10 -10.97
N GLY A 18 -4.92 4.85 -9.70
CA GLY A 18 -6.09 5.35 -8.97
C GLY A 18 -7.27 4.37 -8.95
N PRO A 19 -8.32 4.68 -8.16
CA PRO A 19 -9.46 3.78 -7.96
C PRO A 19 -10.32 3.58 -9.22
N ASP A 20 -10.33 4.56 -10.13
CA ASP A 20 -11.04 4.53 -11.40
C ASP A 20 -10.09 4.39 -12.61
N GLY A 21 -8.87 3.87 -12.35
CA GLY A 21 -7.86 3.68 -13.38
C GLY A 21 -8.33 2.71 -14.47
N PRO A 22 -7.95 2.95 -15.75
CA PRO A 22 -8.28 2.05 -16.84
C PRO A 22 -7.58 0.69 -16.68
N ALA A 23 -8.05 -0.30 -17.44
CA ALA A 23 -7.37 -1.60 -17.51
C ALA A 23 -5.92 -1.43 -17.99
N TRP A 24 -5.00 -2.12 -17.31
CA TRP A 24 -3.58 -2.10 -17.66
C TRP A 24 -3.33 -3.00 -18.87
N GLY A 25 -2.94 -2.38 -20.00
CA GLY A 25 -2.73 -3.10 -21.27
C GLY A 25 -1.31 -3.63 -21.49
N LYS A 26 -0.45 -3.65 -20.48
CA LYS A 26 0.91 -4.20 -20.56
C LYS A 26 1.07 -5.34 -19.54
N GLY A 27 2.16 -6.09 -19.64
CA GLY A 27 2.50 -7.11 -18.65
C GLY A 27 2.96 -6.53 -17.30
N PRO A 28 3.29 -7.42 -16.34
CA PRO A 28 3.83 -7.03 -15.05
C PRO A 28 5.13 -6.22 -15.15
N LEU A 29 5.27 -5.22 -14.28
CA LEU A 29 6.46 -4.37 -14.21
C LEU A 29 7.32 -4.74 -13.00
N GLY A 30 8.58 -5.10 -13.23
CA GLY A 30 9.54 -5.39 -12.15
C GLY A 30 9.95 -4.13 -11.38
N VAL A 31 9.94 -4.20 -10.05
CA VAL A 31 10.26 -3.07 -9.16
C VAL A 31 11.28 -3.49 -8.10
N ASP A 32 12.27 -2.63 -7.89
CA ASP A 32 13.28 -2.73 -6.86
C ASP A 32 13.53 -1.35 -6.19
N PRO A 33 14.28 -1.27 -5.07
CA PRO A 33 14.50 0.00 -4.37
C PRO A 33 15.17 1.10 -5.21
N THR A 34 15.82 0.76 -6.32
CA THR A 34 16.58 1.69 -7.17
C THR A 34 15.77 2.24 -8.34
N ASN A 35 14.70 1.54 -8.76
CA ASN A 35 13.93 1.90 -9.96
C ASN A 35 12.50 2.40 -9.69
N VAL A 36 12.05 2.50 -8.44
CA VAL A 36 10.66 2.89 -8.10
C VAL A 36 10.20 4.15 -8.83
N ASP A 37 10.99 5.22 -8.81
CA ASP A 37 10.64 6.49 -9.47
C ASP A 37 10.55 6.33 -11.01
N GLN A 38 11.38 5.47 -11.61
CA GLN A 38 11.30 5.18 -13.05
C GLN A 38 10.01 4.44 -13.40
N VAL A 39 9.59 3.49 -12.55
CA VAL A 39 8.35 2.73 -12.75
C VAL A 39 7.13 3.64 -12.58
N ILE A 40 7.14 4.56 -11.61
CA ILE A 40 6.08 5.58 -11.48
C ILE A 40 6.00 6.42 -12.76
N GLU A 41 7.13 6.88 -13.28
CA GLU A 41 7.18 7.68 -14.50
C GLU A 41 6.71 6.88 -15.75
N GLU A 42 7.01 5.59 -15.83
CA GLU A 42 6.51 4.71 -16.92
C GLU A 42 4.99 4.50 -16.85
N ILE A 43 4.43 4.30 -15.64
CA ILE A 43 2.99 4.15 -15.44
C ILE A 43 2.27 5.48 -15.69
N GLY A 44 2.89 6.60 -15.32
CA GLY A 44 2.37 7.95 -15.52
C GLY A 44 1.04 8.24 -14.80
N PRO A 45 0.89 7.89 -13.50
CA PRO A 45 -0.37 8.11 -12.81
C PRO A 45 -0.72 9.59 -12.69
N THR A 46 -1.98 9.91 -12.95
CA THR A 46 -2.53 11.27 -12.82
C THR A 46 -3.76 11.22 -11.94
N CYS A 47 -3.86 12.15 -11.00
CA CYS A 47 -5.01 12.27 -10.10
C CYS A 47 -5.70 13.61 -10.35
N THR A 48 -7.02 13.58 -10.53
CA THR A 48 -7.83 14.80 -10.70
C THR A 48 -8.60 15.06 -9.42
N VAL A 49 -8.33 16.20 -8.78
CA VAL A 49 -8.94 16.59 -7.52
C VAL A 49 -9.93 17.74 -7.75
N PRO A 50 -11.20 17.63 -7.33
CA PRO A 50 -12.15 18.74 -7.41
C PRO A 50 -11.81 19.81 -6.36
N ILE A 51 -11.61 21.04 -6.83
CA ILE A 51 -11.29 22.21 -6.02
C ILE A 51 -12.42 23.25 -6.17
N PRO A 52 -12.90 23.86 -5.07
CA PRO A 52 -13.87 24.94 -5.13
C PRO A 52 -13.44 26.10 -6.07
N GLY A 53 -14.39 26.60 -6.87
CA GLY A 53 -14.14 27.60 -7.91
C GLY A 53 -13.60 28.95 -7.42
N ASP A 54 -13.85 29.29 -6.16
CA ASP A 54 -13.30 30.45 -5.46
C ASP A 54 -11.80 30.32 -5.15
N LEU A 55 -11.31 29.08 -5.00
CA LEU A 55 -9.89 28.77 -4.82
C LEU A 55 -9.20 28.49 -6.16
N TYR A 56 -9.90 27.83 -7.09
CA TYR A 56 -9.39 27.48 -8.41
C TYR A 56 -10.50 27.54 -9.48
N PRO A 57 -10.52 28.54 -10.37
CA PRO A 57 -11.63 28.78 -11.30
C PRO A 57 -11.98 27.62 -12.25
N GLU A 58 -11.00 26.79 -12.62
CA GLU A 58 -11.25 25.64 -13.52
C GLU A 58 -11.89 24.44 -12.80
N GLY A 59 -11.94 24.46 -11.46
CA GLY A 59 -12.67 23.50 -10.63
C GLY A 59 -12.02 22.11 -10.48
N ASN A 60 -11.18 21.66 -11.42
CA ASN A 60 -10.52 20.36 -11.35
C ASN A 60 -9.01 20.52 -11.47
N LEU A 61 -8.28 20.18 -10.40
CA LEU A 61 -6.82 20.24 -10.37
C LEU A 61 -6.24 18.88 -10.77
N GLU A 62 -5.54 18.82 -11.90
CA GLU A 62 -4.80 17.64 -12.32
C GLU A 62 -3.41 17.61 -11.67
N ILE A 63 -3.07 16.46 -11.08
CA ILE A 63 -1.84 16.20 -10.35
C ILE A 63 -1.13 15.02 -11.01
N PRO A 64 -0.22 15.28 -11.97
CA PRO A 64 0.63 14.23 -12.51
C PRO A 64 1.69 13.84 -11.49
N LEU A 65 1.87 12.54 -11.29
CA LEU A 65 2.80 11.98 -10.31
C LEU A 65 3.89 11.21 -11.06
N ARG A 66 5.15 11.63 -10.89
CA ARG A 66 6.30 11.04 -11.58
C ARG A 66 7.25 10.35 -10.62
N ARG A 67 7.19 10.69 -9.33
CA ARG A 67 8.09 10.19 -8.30
C ARG A 67 7.34 9.98 -6.99
N LEU A 68 7.87 9.11 -6.14
CA LEU A 68 7.25 8.85 -4.84
C LEU A 68 7.21 10.10 -3.95
N ARG A 69 8.19 11.00 -4.09
CA ARG A 69 8.21 12.29 -3.39
C ARG A 69 7.11 13.25 -3.81
N ASP A 70 6.45 13.05 -4.96
CA ASP A 70 5.44 13.97 -5.48
C ASP A 70 4.17 13.96 -4.62
N PHE A 71 3.94 12.91 -3.83
CA PHE A 71 2.90 12.87 -2.79
C PHE A 71 3.19 13.76 -1.57
N HIS A 72 4.37 14.39 -1.48
CA HIS A 72 4.72 15.27 -0.38
C HIS A 72 4.22 16.71 -0.62
N PRO A 73 3.68 17.42 0.40
CA PRO A 73 3.17 18.79 0.24
C PRO A 73 4.18 19.74 -0.44
N ASP A 74 5.44 19.70 0.00
CA ASP A 74 6.49 20.54 -0.60
C ASP A 74 6.71 20.27 -2.10
N SER A 75 6.58 19.02 -2.55
CA SER A 75 6.74 18.64 -3.95
C SER A 75 5.51 19.05 -4.78
N LEU A 76 4.31 18.92 -4.22
CA LEU A 76 3.07 19.40 -4.85
C LEU A 76 3.14 20.91 -5.14
N LEU A 77 3.67 21.69 -4.19
CA LEU A 77 3.90 23.13 -4.36
C LEU A 77 4.91 23.47 -5.47
N GLN A 78 5.81 22.55 -5.82
CA GLN A 78 6.82 22.75 -6.87
C GLN A 78 6.35 22.27 -8.24
N ASN A 79 5.65 21.13 -8.29
CA ASN A 79 5.39 20.40 -9.52
C ASN A 79 4.02 20.74 -10.13
N SER A 80 3.07 21.24 -9.34
CA SER A 80 1.80 21.74 -9.85
C SER A 80 1.99 23.18 -10.38
N PRO A 81 1.65 23.48 -11.64
CA PRO A 81 1.72 24.84 -12.18
C PRO A 81 0.89 25.83 -11.35
N VAL A 82 -0.27 25.40 -10.86
CA VAL A 82 -1.19 26.24 -10.08
C VAL A 82 -0.60 26.57 -8.71
N LEU A 83 -0.18 25.54 -7.95
CA LEU A 83 0.40 25.73 -6.62
C LEU A 83 1.75 26.45 -6.70
N GLY A 84 2.55 26.15 -7.72
CA GLY A 84 3.82 26.82 -7.99
C GLY A 84 3.63 28.31 -8.28
N ASN A 85 2.60 28.69 -9.05
CA ASN A 85 2.28 30.09 -9.31
C ASN A 85 1.84 30.83 -8.04
N LEU A 86 1.00 30.21 -7.21
CA LEU A 86 0.59 30.77 -5.91
C LEU A 86 1.79 30.93 -4.96
N TRP A 87 2.67 29.92 -4.90
CA TRP A 87 3.89 29.97 -4.12
C TRP A 87 4.89 31.03 -4.60
N ALA A 88 5.02 31.19 -5.92
CA ALA A 88 5.84 32.23 -6.53
C ALA A 88 5.27 33.63 -6.23
N ALA A 89 3.95 33.80 -6.24
CA ALA A 89 3.28 35.05 -5.86
C ALA A 89 3.58 35.42 -4.40
N LYS A 90 3.50 34.44 -3.49
CA LYS A 90 3.88 34.62 -2.08
C LYS A 90 5.32 35.08 -1.93
N THR A 91 6.26 34.34 -2.54
CA THR A 91 7.70 34.63 -2.45
C THR A 91 7.99 36.03 -2.98
N TRP A 92 7.36 36.41 -4.10
CA TRP A 92 7.48 37.74 -4.67
C TRP A 92 6.91 38.83 -3.75
N LEU A 93 5.76 38.60 -3.10
CA LEU A 93 5.19 39.56 -2.14
C LEU A 93 6.10 39.78 -0.94
N GLU A 94 6.75 38.74 -0.43
CA GLU A 94 7.74 38.86 0.65
C GLU A 94 8.96 39.68 0.21
N GLU A 95 9.47 39.45 -1.00
CA GLU A 95 10.54 40.26 -1.59
C GLU A 95 10.12 41.70 -1.83
N ALA A 96 8.89 41.92 -2.31
CA ALA A 96 8.35 43.24 -2.58
C ALA A 96 8.26 44.08 -1.30
N ARG A 97 7.93 43.44 -0.17
CA ARG A 97 8.00 44.06 1.16
C ARG A 97 9.42 44.40 1.57
N ARG A 98 10.36 43.47 1.40
CA ARG A 98 11.78 43.76 1.69
C ARG A 98 12.31 44.94 0.88
N LYS A 99 11.75 45.18 -0.31
CA LYS A 99 12.07 46.29 -1.21
C LYS A 99 11.18 47.54 -1.02
N ASN A 100 10.22 47.53 -0.09
CA ASN A 100 9.27 48.63 0.18
C ASN A 100 8.52 49.14 -1.08
N LEU A 101 8.09 48.25 -1.97
CA LEU A 101 7.25 48.60 -3.13
C LEU A 101 5.89 49.18 -2.69
N SER A 102 5.33 50.10 -3.48
CA SER A 102 4.05 50.73 -3.14
C SER A 102 2.87 49.75 -3.32
N PRO A 103 1.78 49.87 -2.53
CA PRO A 103 0.59 49.01 -2.69
C PRO A 103 -0.04 49.06 -4.09
N HIS A 104 0.12 50.19 -4.80
CA HIS A 104 -0.36 50.31 -6.18
C HIS A 104 0.45 49.46 -7.16
N GLU A 105 1.79 49.49 -7.06
CA GLU A 105 2.67 48.64 -7.86
C GLU A 105 2.45 47.14 -7.54
N ILE A 106 2.19 46.82 -6.27
CA ILE A 106 1.88 45.47 -5.84
C ILE A 106 0.57 44.98 -6.46
N ASN A 107 -0.52 45.75 -6.33
CA ASN A 107 -1.82 45.38 -6.88
C ASN A 107 -1.81 45.29 -8.42
N ALA A 108 -1.07 46.17 -9.10
CA ALA A 108 -0.92 46.12 -10.56
C ALA A 108 -0.23 44.82 -11.01
N ARG A 109 0.78 44.37 -10.27
CA ARG A 109 1.49 43.12 -10.56
C ARG A 109 0.64 41.89 -10.24
N LEU A 110 -0.04 41.86 -9.09
CA LEU A 110 -0.92 40.75 -8.71
C LEU A 110 -2.09 40.56 -9.69
N ALA A 111 -2.65 41.65 -10.21
CA ALA A 111 -3.73 41.59 -11.21
C ALA A 111 -3.32 40.92 -12.53
N GLN A 112 -2.02 40.90 -12.84
CA GLN A 112 -1.47 40.25 -14.03
C GLN A 112 -0.88 38.86 -13.74
N TRP A 113 -0.98 38.39 -12.48
CA TRP A 113 -0.38 37.12 -12.08
C TRP A 113 -1.23 35.94 -12.57
N PRO A 114 -0.63 34.93 -13.21
CA PRO A 114 -1.38 33.80 -13.75
C PRO A 114 -2.08 33.00 -12.65
N ASN A 115 -3.37 32.71 -12.84
CA ASN A 115 -4.20 31.86 -11.97
C ASN A 115 -4.20 32.27 -10.49
N LEU A 116 -4.03 33.57 -10.21
CA LEU A 116 -4.15 34.11 -8.86
C LEU A 116 -5.62 34.46 -8.59
N PRO A 117 -6.24 33.93 -7.52
CA PRO A 117 -7.53 34.43 -7.03
C PRO A 117 -7.46 35.94 -6.76
N PRO A 118 -8.60 36.66 -6.75
CA PRO A 118 -8.61 38.11 -6.57
C PRO A 118 -8.10 38.50 -5.17
N ILE A 119 -6.80 38.81 -5.08
CA ILE A 119 -6.12 39.28 -3.86
C ILE A 119 -5.76 40.75 -4.04
N ARG A 120 -6.24 41.60 -3.14
CA ARG A 120 -5.92 43.03 -3.10
C ARG A 120 -5.21 43.36 -1.78
N VAL A 121 -4.12 44.10 -1.88
CA VAL A 121 -3.51 44.80 -0.76
C VAL A 121 -4.28 46.11 -0.58
N GLU A 122 -4.90 46.30 0.57
CA GLU A 122 -5.64 47.54 0.86
C GLU A 122 -4.67 48.72 0.87
N THR A 123 -5.07 49.82 0.23
CA THR A 123 -4.40 51.10 0.42
C THR A 123 -5.00 51.75 1.65
N ALA A 124 -4.20 51.98 2.70
CA ALA A 124 -4.64 52.79 3.84
C ALA A 124 -5.43 54.02 3.36
N PRO A 125 -6.64 54.30 3.88
CA PRO A 125 -7.31 55.55 3.58
C PRO A 125 -6.38 56.69 4.01
N LYS A 126 -6.08 57.63 3.09
CA LYS A 126 -5.44 58.89 3.46
C LYS A 126 -6.26 59.48 4.61
N ARG A 127 -5.73 59.47 5.84
CA ARG A 127 -6.31 60.24 6.94
C ARG A 127 -6.57 61.65 6.39
N PRO A 128 -7.79 62.20 6.53
CA PRO A 128 -8.05 63.58 6.16
C PRO A 128 -6.98 64.45 6.81
N ARG A 129 -6.35 65.31 6.00
CA ARG A 129 -5.33 66.25 6.47
C ARG A 129 -5.98 67.05 7.60
N GLU A 130 -5.59 66.79 8.85
CA GLU A 130 -6.11 67.55 9.99
C GLU A 130 -5.85 69.04 9.73
N ALA A 131 -6.89 69.85 9.91
CA ALA A 131 -6.79 71.30 9.87
C ALA A 131 -5.71 71.76 10.87
N PRO A 132 -4.99 72.87 10.60
CA PRO A 132 -3.91 73.33 11.46
C PRO A 132 -4.46 73.59 12.87
N ARG A 133 -3.99 72.79 13.86
CA ARG A 133 -4.31 72.98 15.28
C ARG A 133 -3.61 74.23 15.81
N GLU A 134 -4.28 74.95 16.72
CA GLU A 134 -3.82 76.20 17.32
C GLU A 134 -2.56 76.03 18.19
N PRO A 135 -1.78 77.10 18.44
CA PRO A 135 -0.47 77.04 19.10
C PRO A 135 -0.46 76.55 20.56
N LEU A 136 -1.62 76.33 21.18
CA LEU A 136 -1.73 75.95 22.59
C LEU A 136 -1.57 74.44 22.84
N ASP A 137 -1.78 73.60 21.83
CA ASP A 137 -1.71 72.13 21.96
C ASP A 137 -0.27 71.57 21.95
N LYS A 138 0.72 72.38 21.55
CA LYS A 138 2.14 71.98 21.55
C LYS A 138 2.76 71.85 22.95
N ILE A 139 2.11 72.36 23.98
CA ILE A 139 2.65 72.35 25.36
C ILE A 139 2.26 71.07 26.10
N LEU A 140 1.19 70.37 25.69
CA LEU A 140 0.72 69.14 26.33
C LEU A 140 1.39 67.85 25.79
N ASP A 141 2.08 67.91 24.65
CA ASP A 141 2.69 66.74 24.00
C ASP A 141 4.13 66.44 24.47
N MET A 142 4.69 67.26 25.37
CA MET A 142 6.07 67.09 25.85
C MET A 142 6.21 66.04 26.98
N VAL A 143 5.15 65.29 27.29
CA VAL A 143 5.12 64.24 28.34
C VAL A 143 4.61 62.89 27.79
N ALA A 144 4.61 62.69 26.48
CA ALA A 144 4.34 61.36 25.91
C ALA A 144 5.65 60.60 25.71
N VAL A 145 5.74 59.44 26.35
CA VAL A 145 6.79 58.41 26.15
C VAL A 145 6.83 58.05 24.66
N PRO A 146 8.01 57.87 24.03
CA PRO A 146 8.05 57.45 22.64
C PRO A 146 7.50 56.03 22.53
N ASP A 147 6.30 55.91 21.95
CA ASP A 147 5.80 54.64 21.44
C ASP A 147 6.82 54.12 20.42
N LYS A 148 7.31 52.90 20.67
CA LYS A 148 8.17 52.17 19.75
C LYS A 148 7.51 52.13 18.38
N GLU A 149 8.29 52.44 17.36
CA GLU A 149 8.00 52.26 15.94
C GLU A 149 7.42 50.86 15.66
N SER A 150 6.10 50.75 15.57
CA SER A 150 5.39 49.61 15.01
C SER A 150 4.60 50.07 13.78
N GLY A 151 5.34 50.44 12.73
CA GLY A 151 4.82 50.88 11.44
C GLY A 151 5.21 49.97 10.26
N VAL A 152 5.66 48.73 10.53
CA VAL A 152 5.90 47.73 9.48
C VAL A 152 4.56 47.09 9.09
N SER A 153 3.84 47.80 8.20
CA SER A 153 2.71 47.38 7.34
C SER A 153 2.01 46.04 7.67
N SER A 154 0.94 46.10 8.48
CA SER A 154 -0.01 45.00 8.70
C SER A 154 -0.70 44.55 7.40
N GLU A 155 -0.97 45.48 6.48
CA GLU A 155 -1.71 45.27 5.22
C GLU A 155 -1.01 44.30 4.27
N GLY A 156 0.34 44.36 4.24
CA GLY A 156 1.14 43.39 3.53
C GLY A 156 0.88 42.00 4.09
N GLN A 157 1.09 41.81 5.39
CA GLN A 157 0.96 40.51 6.08
C GLN A 157 -0.39 39.84 5.79
N GLU A 158 -1.46 40.60 5.69
CA GLU A 158 -2.79 40.10 5.30
C GLU A 158 -2.80 39.45 3.91
N ALA A 159 -2.15 40.04 2.91
CA ALA A 159 -2.13 39.46 1.55
C ALA A 159 -1.30 38.17 1.45
N THR A 160 -0.16 38.07 2.14
CA THR A 160 0.56 36.77 2.24
C THR A 160 -0.23 35.75 3.04
N GLY A 161 -0.91 36.19 4.10
CA GLY A 161 -1.78 35.33 4.90
C GLY A 161 -2.90 34.74 4.05
N ARG A 162 -3.54 35.56 3.20
CA ARG A 162 -4.57 35.10 2.26
C ARG A 162 -4.03 34.06 1.27
N ILE A 163 -2.84 34.25 0.69
CA ILE A 163 -2.23 33.23 -0.19
C ILE A 163 -1.94 31.94 0.59
N ASP A 164 -1.42 32.07 1.82
CA ASP A 164 -1.16 30.90 2.67
C ASP A 164 -2.43 30.14 3.00
N ASP A 165 -3.54 30.83 3.27
CA ASP A 165 -4.82 30.22 3.56
C ASP A 165 -5.42 29.54 2.32
N ILE A 166 -5.26 30.12 1.13
CA ILE A 166 -5.66 29.50 -0.14
C ILE A 166 -4.84 28.23 -0.39
N LEU A 167 -3.51 28.31 -0.28
CA LEU A 167 -2.61 27.16 -0.47
C LEU A 167 -2.93 26.03 0.52
N LYS A 168 -3.14 26.34 1.80
CA LYS A 168 -3.54 25.36 2.81
C LYS A 168 -4.89 24.72 2.49
N GLN A 169 -5.85 25.50 2.00
CA GLN A 169 -7.17 24.96 1.60
C GLN A 169 -7.05 24.03 0.39
N ILE A 170 -6.30 24.41 -0.64
CA ILE A 170 -6.08 23.53 -1.80
C ILE A 170 -5.37 22.25 -1.37
N LEU A 171 -4.28 22.34 -0.59
CA LEU A 171 -3.61 21.16 -0.03
C LEU A 171 -4.58 20.30 0.79
N ARG A 172 -5.45 20.91 1.60
CA ARG A 172 -6.47 20.18 2.36
C ARG A 172 -7.41 19.40 1.43
N HIS A 173 -7.86 20.00 0.32
CA HIS A 173 -8.68 19.28 -0.66
C HIS A 173 -7.92 18.10 -1.28
N ILE A 174 -6.65 18.29 -1.66
CA ILE A 174 -5.81 17.21 -2.22
C ILE A 174 -5.64 16.06 -1.22
N PHE A 175 -5.31 16.35 0.04
CA PHE A 175 -5.09 15.32 1.06
C PHE A 175 -6.38 14.72 1.62
N LEU A 176 -7.55 15.32 1.35
CA LEU A 176 -8.86 14.73 1.67
C LEU A 176 -9.42 13.86 0.54
N ASP A 177 -8.94 14.06 -0.69
CA ASP A 177 -9.41 13.31 -1.85
C ASP A 177 -9.10 11.82 -1.76
N GLU A 178 -10.11 10.98 -1.94
CA GLU A 178 -9.97 9.53 -1.79
C GLU A 178 -9.10 8.90 -2.89
N SER A 179 -9.14 9.44 -4.10
CA SER A 179 -8.34 8.97 -5.23
C SER A 179 -6.86 9.24 -5.01
N PHE A 180 -6.52 10.46 -4.57
CA PHE A 180 -5.15 10.82 -4.21
C PHE A 180 -4.62 9.95 -3.06
N ARG A 181 -5.42 9.77 -1.99
CA ARG A 181 -5.02 8.94 -0.84
C ARG A 181 -4.86 7.46 -1.21
N THR A 182 -5.74 6.92 -2.05
CA THR A 182 -5.66 5.51 -2.51
C THR A 182 -4.38 5.26 -3.29
N LEU A 183 -4.06 6.20 -4.19
CA LEU A 183 -2.84 6.16 -4.98
C LEU A 183 -1.59 6.29 -4.10
N GLU A 184 -1.57 7.27 -3.19
CA GLU A 184 -0.47 7.44 -2.22
C GLU A 184 -0.29 6.18 -1.35
N ALA A 185 -1.37 5.57 -0.86
CA ALA A 185 -1.33 4.39 -0.01
C ALA A 185 -0.73 3.18 -0.74
N SER A 186 -1.07 2.98 -2.01
CA SER A 186 -0.56 1.88 -2.85
C SER A 186 0.94 2.00 -3.07
N TRP A 187 1.40 3.19 -3.50
CA TRP A 187 2.82 3.45 -3.74
C TRP A 187 3.65 3.42 -2.46
N ARG A 188 3.13 3.93 -1.35
CA ARG A 188 3.80 3.84 -0.04
C ARG A 188 3.82 2.42 0.52
N GLY A 189 2.78 1.63 0.26
CA GLY A 189 2.73 0.22 0.61
C GLY A 189 3.80 -0.59 -0.10
N LEU A 190 3.93 -0.39 -1.42
CA LEU A 190 5.00 -0.97 -2.23
C LEU A 190 6.39 -0.54 -1.72
N ASN A 191 6.59 0.76 -1.47
CA ASN A 191 7.86 1.28 -0.96
C ASN A 191 8.19 0.73 0.43
N LEU A 192 7.19 0.52 1.29
CA LEU A 192 7.38 -0.13 2.58
C LEU A 192 7.82 -1.57 2.39
N LEU A 193 7.17 -2.33 1.50
CA LEU A 193 7.55 -3.71 1.21
C LEU A 193 9.01 -3.80 0.73
N LEU A 194 9.40 -2.95 -0.22
CA LEU A 194 10.78 -2.86 -0.71
C LEU A 194 11.78 -2.54 0.42
N ARG A 195 11.44 -1.58 1.29
CA ARG A 195 12.29 -1.19 2.43
C ARG A 195 12.44 -2.29 3.47
N GLN A 196 11.36 -3.03 3.76
CA GLN A 196 11.38 -4.10 4.76
C GLN A 196 12.17 -5.34 4.30
N LEU A 197 12.52 -5.43 3.01
CA LEU A 197 13.32 -6.49 2.41
C LEU A 197 14.80 -6.10 2.16
N ASP A 198 15.19 -4.85 2.45
CA ASP A 198 16.50 -4.25 2.16
C ASP A 198 17.71 -5.21 2.27
N ASN A 199 18.65 -5.15 1.32
CA ASN A 199 19.94 -5.86 1.19
C ASN A 199 20.04 -7.36 1.57
N ARG A 200 18.97 -8.00 2.07
CA ARG A 200 18.90 -9.41 2.47
C ARG A 200 18.29 -10.28 1.36
N SER A 201 17.91 -9.69 0.23
CA SER A 201 16.90 -10.26 -0.67
C SER A 201 17.25 -10.19 -2.16
N SER A 202 18.49 -10.49 -2.59
CA SER A 202 18.76 -10.77 -4.03
C SER A 202 17.82 -11.83 -4.62
N ASP A 203 17.17 -12.55 -3.72
CA ASP A 203 16.38 -13.75 -3.90
C ASP A 203 14.87 -13.47 -3.87
N VAL A 204 14.43 -12.23 -3.61
CA VAL A 204 13.02 -11.81 -3.70
C VAL A 204 12.84 -10.86 -4.88
N ARG A 205 11.90 -11.16 -5.78
CA ARG A 205 11.53 -10.33 -6.92
C ARG A 205 10.13 -9.80 -6.73
N ILE A 206 9.91 -8.52 -7.05
CA ILE A 206 8.60 -7.88 -6.94
C ILE A 206 8.21 -7.39 -8.32
N GLU A 207 7.00 -7.74 -8.72
CA GLU A 207 6.35 -7.24 -9.92
C GLU A 207 5.03 -6.59 -9.55
N ILE A 208 4.64 -5.56 -10.29
CA ILE A 208 3.39 -4.84 -10.06
C ILE A 208 2.52 -4.77 -11.31
N VAL A 209 1.21 -4.76 -11.09
CA VAL A 209 0.19 -4.56 -12.13
C VAL A 209 -0.86 -3.57 -11.62
N PRO A 210 -1.07 -2.43 -12.30
CA PRO A 210 -2.18 -1.53 -11.98
C PRO A 210 -3.55 -2.18 -12.16
N VAL A 211 -4.42 -2.08 -11.16
CA VAL A 211 -5.82 -2.54 -11.22
C VAL A 211 -6.78 -1.61 -10.49
N SER A 212 -8.02 -1.56 -10.97
CA SER A 212 -9.16 -0.99 -10.26
C SER A 212 -10.20 -2.07 -9.95
N PRO A 213 -11.20 -1.80 -9.09
CA PRO A 213 -12.33 -2.72 -8.91
C PRO A 213 -13.12 -3.01 -10.19
N ASP A 214 -13.04 -2.14 -11.19
CA ASP A 214 -13.68 -2.33 -12.50
C ASP A 214 -12.79 -3.14 -13.46
N SER A 215 -11.47 -2.95 -13.43
CA SER A 215 -10.55 -3.63 -14.36
C SER A 215 -10.04 -4.99 -13.87
N LEU A 216 -10.28 -5.35 -12.61
CA LEU A 216 -9.68 -6.53 -11.97
C LEU A 216 -9.96 -7.82 -12.75
N ASP A 217 -11.21 -8.10 -13.09
CA ASP A 217 -11.60 -9.38 -13.74
C ASP A 217 -10.93 -9.55 -15.10
N GLU A 218 -10.93 -8.50 -15.92
CA GLU A 218 -10.24 -8.46 -17.21
C GLU A 218 -8.73 -8.68 -17.04
N THR A 219 -8.13 -8.00 -16.05
CA THR A 219 -6.69 -8.08 -15.77
C THR A 219 -6.28 -9.49 -15.31
N LEU A 220 -7.07 -10.13 -14.44
CA LEU A 220 -6.82 -11.52 -14.01
C LEU A 220 -6.89 -12.49 -15.21
N GLY A 221 -7.84 -12.27 -16.12
CA GLY A 221 -7.96 -13.04 -17.36
C GLY A 221 -6.70 -12.94 -18.24
N ALA A 222 -6.20 -11.72 -18.47
CA ALA A 222 -4.97 -11.49 -19.22
C ALA A 222 -3.74 -12.09 -18.53
N LEU A 223 -3.58 -11.83 -17.22
CA LEU A 223 -2.43 -12.29 -16.44
C LEU A 223 -2.29 -13.81 -16.41
N THR A 224 -3.39 -14.55 -16.48
CA THR A 224 -3.35 -16.02 -16.49
C THR A 224 -2.48 -16.55 -17.63
N ALA A 225 -2.50 -15.89 -18.79
CA ALA A 225 -1.66 -16.24 -19.92
C ALA A 225 -0.24 -15.65 -19.83
N GLU A 226 -0.09 -14.44 -19.28
CA GLU A 226 1.21 -13.76 -19.21
C GLU A 226 2.16 -14.37 -18.18
N VAL A 227 1.65 -14.86 -17.05
CA VAL A 227 2.50 -15.37 -15.95
C VAL A 227 2.73 -16.88 -15.99
N ILE A 228 2.13 -17.60 -16.95
CA ILE A 228 2.20 -19.07 -16.99
C ILE A 228 3.62 -19.61 -17.19
N ASP A 229 4.47 -18.84 -17.86
CA ASP A 229 5.87 -19.19 -18.11
C ASP A 229 6.76 -18.91 -16.87
N GLU A 230 6.41 -17.92 -16.05
CA GLU A 230 7.12 -17.61 -14.80
C GLU A 230 6.13 -17.22 -13.70
N LEU A 231 5.60 -18.26 -13.03
CA LEU A 231 4.57 -18.12 -11.99
C LEU A 231 5.08 -17.28 -10.80
N PRO A 232 4.24 -16.38 -10.25
CA PRO A 232 4.52 -15.77 -8.96
C PRO A 232 4.47 -16.81 -7.83
N SER A 233 5.19 -16.59 -6.73
CA SER A 233 5.11 -17.39 -5.50
C SER A 233 3.98 -16.95 -4.58
N VAL A 234 3.56 -15.69 -4.68
CA VAL A 234 2.40 -15.15 -3.96
C VAL A 234 1.86 -13.95 -4.73
N VAL A 235 0.54 -13.77 -4.70
CA VAL A 235 -0.16 -12.64 -5.31
C VAL A 235 -0.70 -11.73 -4.20
N LEU A 236 -0.43 -10.43 -4.25
CA LEU A 236 -1.02 -9.43 -3.38
C LEU A 236 -2.08 -8.67 -4.16
N VAL A 237 -3.26 -8.47 -3.59
CA VAL A 237 -4.33 -7.69 -4.20
C VAL A 237 -4.74 -6.59 -3.22
N ASP A 238 -4.21 -5.40 -3.44
CA ASP A 238 -4.57 -4.20 -2.68
C ASP A 238 -5.85 -3.58 -3.23
N LEU A 239 -6.97 -4.25 -3.01
CA LEU A 239 -8.29 -3.69 -3.28
C LEU A 239 -9.17 -3.78 -2.03
N PRO A 240 -9.96 -2.74 -1.76
CA PRO A 240 -10.64 -2.59 -0.48
C PRO A 240 -11.98 -3.35 -0.45
N PHE A 241 -11.97 -4.67 -0.21
CA PHE A 241 -13.16 -5.53 -0.29
C PHE A 241 -14.15 -5.34 0.88
N ASP A 242 -15.43 -5.64 0.66
CA ASP A 242 -16.52 -5.60 1.64
C ASP A 242 -17.51 -6.78 1.45
N SER A 243 -18.63 -6.77 2.17
CA SER A 243 -19.64 -7.84 2.15
C SER A 243 -20.65 -7.70 0.99
N THR A 244 -20.51 -6.70 0.12
CA THR A 244 -21.43 -6.50 -1.01
C THR A 244 -21.32 -7.65 -2.02
N PRO A 245 -22.40 -7.97 -2.76
CA PRO A 245 -22.36 -9.02 -3.77
C PRO A 245 -21.26 -8.84 -4.82
N ARG A 246 -21.05 -7.61 -5.29
CA ARG A 246 -20.00 -7.27 -6.26
C ARG A 246 -18.61 -7.55 -5.70
N SER A 247 -18.35 -7.14 -4.46
CA SER A 247 -17.05 -7.34 -3.82
C SER A 247 -16.74 -8.82 -3.58
N LEU A 248 -17.73 -9.59 -3.12
CA LEU A 248 -17.61 -11.04 -2.94
C LEU A 248 -17.45 -11.81 -4.26
N GLU A 249 -18.05 -11.34 -5.35
CA GLU A 249 -17.84 -11.88 -6.69
C GLU A 249 -16.39 -11.66 -7.15
N LEU A 250 -15.85 -10.45 -6.99
CA LEU A 250 -14.44 -10.18 -7.28
C LEU A 250 -13.48 -11.01 -6.42
N LEU A 251 -13.76 -11.20 -5.13
CA LEU A 251 -12.99 -12.12 -4.27
C LEU A 251 -13.03 -13.56 -4.80
N HIS A 252 -14.17 -14.01 -5.31
CA HIS A 252 -14.28 -15.33 -5.93
C HIS A 252 -13.43 -15.43 -7.20
N ARG A 253 -13.38 -14.38 -8.03
CA ARG A 253 -12.49 -14.32 -9.21
C ARG A 253 -11.02 -14.39 -8.84
N VAL A 254 -10.59 -13.65 -7.82
CA VAL A 254 -9.22 -13.73 -7.28
C VAL A 254 -8.91 -15.14 -6.80
N ALA A 255 -9.83 -15.78 -6.08
CA ALA A 255 -9.65 -17.17 -5.63
C ALA A 255 -9.50 -18.15 -6.80
N GLN A 256 -10.33 -18.02 -7.84
CA GLN A 256 -10.26 -18.87 -9.04
C GLN A 256 -8.94 -18.68 -9.81
N PHE A 257 -8.50 -17.44 -9.97
CA PHE A 257 -7.20 -17.13 -10.57
C PHE A 257 -6.05 -17.79 -9.80
N SER A 258 -6.08 -17.67 -8.48
CA SER A 258 -5.09 -18.25 -7.56
C SER A 258 -5.05 -19.77 -7.62
N GLU A 259 -6.23 -20.41 -7.65
CA GLU A 259 -6.36 -21.86 -7.80
C GLU A 259 -5.82 -22.35 -9.14
N THR A 260 -6.09 -21.61 -10.23
CA THR A 260 -5.62 -21.95 -11.58
C THR A 260 -4.09 -21.96 -11.65
N LEU A 261 -3.45 -21.01 -10.99
CA LEU A 261 -1.99 -20.90 -10.95
C LEU A 261 -1.34 -21.80 -9.88
N LEU A 262 -2.12 -22.35 -8.94
CA LEU A 262 -1.61 -22.97 -7.71
C LEU A 262 -0.69 -22.01 -6.94
N VAL A 263 -1.12 -20.75 -6.83
CA VAL A 263 -0.41 -19.66 -6.14
C VAL A 263 -1.37 -18.98 -5.20
N PRO A 264 -1.04 -18.81 -3.90
CA PRO A 264 -1.93 -18.12 -2.98
C PRO A 264 -2.05 -16.62 -3.31
N ALA A 265 -3.27 -16.09 -3.27
CA ALA A 265 -3.53 -14.65 -3.27
C ALA A 265 -3.92 -14.14 -1.89
N ILE A 266 -3.44 -12.94 -1.59
CA ILE A 266 -3.67 -12.20 -0.36
C ILE A 266 -4.47 -10.95 -0.71
N THR A 267 -5.68 -10.86 -0.18
CA THR A 267 -6.56 -9.68 -0.31
C THR A 267 -6.80 -9.07 1.07
N TRP A 268 -7.57 -7.98 1.15
CA TRP A 268 -7.96 -7.39 2.43
C TRP A 268 -9.40 -6.88 2.44
N ILE A 269 -9.99 -6.82 3.64
CA ILE A 269 -11.36 -6.31 3.84
C ILE A 269 -11.38 -5.00 4.62
N ARG A 270 -12.38 -4.16 4.34
CA ARG A 270 -12.69 -2.92 5.09
C ARG A 270 -13.57 -3.21 6.31
N PRO A 271 -13.64 -2.28 7.29
CA PRO A 271 -14.62 -2.35 8.39
C PRO A 271 -16.06 -2.60 7.91
N ALA A 272 -16.43 -2.00 6.76
CA ALA A 272 -17.74 -2.15 6.13
C ALA A 272 -18.11 -3.61 5.82
N PHE A 273 -17.14 -4.51 5.65
CA PHE A 273 -17.39 -5.95 5.53
C PHE A 273 -18.20 -6.49 6.72
N PHE A 274 -17.90 -6.02 7.94
CA PHE A 274 -18.61 -6.38 9.15
C PHE A 274 -19.76 -5.43 9.50
N HIS A 275 -20.16 -4.55 8.56
CA HIS A 275 -21.16 -3.50 8.78
C HIS A 275 -20.82 -2.58 9.97
N ILE A 276 -19.54 -2.29 10.16
CA ILE A 276 -19.03 -1.33 11.17
C ILE A 276 -18.25 -0.20 10.48
N ASP A 277 -18.21 0.98 11.07
CA ASP A 277 -17.58 2.16 10.47
C ASP A 277 -16.05 2.15 10.61
N THR A 278 -15.54 1.58 11.71
CA THR A 278 -14.11 1.51 12.04
C THR A 278 -13.76 0.18 12.70
N TRP A 279 -12.52 -0.30 12.56
CA TRP A 279 -12.07 -1.52 13.24
C TRP A 279 -12.16 -1.45 14.77
N ARG A 280 -12.19 -0.23 15.35
CA ARG A 280 -12.40 -0.05 16.80
C ARG A 280 -13.79 -0.53 17.27
N ASP A 281 -14.74 -0.60 16.35
CA ASP A 281 -16.10 -1.04 16.60
C ASP A 281 -16.27 -2.55 16.53
N ILE A 282 -15.22 -3.31 16.19
CA ILE A 282 -15.29 -4.77 16.18
C ILE A 282 -15.67 -5.35 17.55
N LYS A 283 -15.37 -4.62 18.64
CA LYS A 283 -15.76 -4.96 20.02
C LYS A 283 -17.28 -4.97 20.23
N LYS A 284 -18.05 -4.28 19.36
CA LYS A 284 -19.52 -4.31 19.38
C LYS A 284 -20.05 -5.67 18.92
N LEU A 285 -19.26 -6.43 18.16
CA LEU A 285 -19.61 -7.78 17.73
C LEU A 285 -19.26 -8.78 18.83
N SER A 286 -20.27 -9.44 19.37
CA SER A 286 -20.11 -10.42 20.46
C SER A 286 -19.17 -11.56 20.10
N PHE A 287 -19.38 -12.20 18.94
CA PHE A 287 -18.58 -13.34 18.48
C PHE A 287 -18.52 -13.38 16.94
N VAL A 288 -17.33 -13.21 16.36
CA VAL A 288 -17.13 -13.06 14.91
C VAL A 288 -17.57 -14.30 14.11
N PRO A 289 -17.24 -15.54 14.50
CA PRO A 289 -17.64 -16.70 13.72
C PRO A 289 -19.15 -16.82 13.55
N HIS A 290 -19.91 -16.60 14.63
CA HIS A 290 -21.38 -16.66 14.56
C HIS A 290 -21.97 -15.47 13.79
N TYR A 291 -21.40 -14.28 13.93
CA TYR A 291 -21.85 -13.11 13.17
C TYR A 291 -21.73 -13.34 11.65
N LEU A 292 -20.67 -14.02 11.20
CA LEU A 292 -20.48 -14.37 9.79
C LEU A 292 -21.38 -15.51 9.29
N GLU A 293 -22.15 -16.17 10.17
CA GLU A 293 -23.16 -17.16 9.78
C GLU A 293 -24.53 -16.51 9.47
N GLU A 294 -24.69 -15.23 9.78
CA GLU A 294 -25.94 -14.50 9.54
C GLU A 294 -26.26 -14.38 8.03
N PRO A 295 -27.54 -14.24 7.64
CA PRO A 295 -27.96 -14.21 6.23
C PRO A 295 -27.20 -13.23 5.31
N PRO A 296 -26.81 -12.00 5.72
CA PRO A 296 -26.03 -11.09 4.88
C PRO A 296 -24.70 -11.69 4.39
N PHE A 297 -24.15 -12.66 5.12
CA PHE A 297 -22.87 -13.31 4.82
C PHE A 297 -23.03 -14.64 4.06
N ALA A 298 -24.22 -14.96 3.53
CA ALA A 298 -24.43 -16.21 2.78
C ALA A 298 -23.48 -16.39 1.58
N LYS A 299 -23.16 -15.29 0.88
CA LYS A 299 -22.18 -15.30 -0.22
C LYS A 299 -20.75 -15.53 0.27
N TRP A 300 -20.38 -14.96 1.42
CA TRP A 300 -19.09 -15.24 2.08
C TRP A 300 -18.97 -16.72 2.47
N GLN A 301 -20.02 -17.30 3.06
CA GLN A 301 -20.06 -18.73 3.38
C GLN A 301 -19.97 -19.62 2.13
N SER A 302 -20.56 -19.18 1.03
CA SER A 302 -20.46 -19.87 -0.25
C SER A 302 -19.04 -19.83 -0.79
N LEU A 303 -18.37 -18.67 -0.71
CA LEU A 303 -16.95 -18.53 -1.05
C LEU A 303 -16.09 -19.46 -0.19
N LYS A 304 -16.24 -19.44 1.14
CA LYS A 304 -15.45 -20.30 2.06
C LYS A 304 -15.51 -21.79 1.73
N ARG A 305 -16.62 -22.27 1.19
CA ARG A 305 -16.83 -23.68 0.82
C ARG A 305 -16.31 -24.04 -0.58
N ALA A 306 -15.96 -23.04 -1.40
CA ALA A 306 -15.43 -23.27 -2.73
C ALA A 306 -14.00 -23.86 -2.62
N PRO A 307 -13.62 -24.81 -3.49
CA PRO A 307 -12.25 -25.34 -3.53
C PRO A 307 -11.18 -24.24 -3.64
N ALA A 308 -11.44 -23.25 -4.50
CA ALA A 308 -10.61 -22.07 -4.71
C ALA A 308 -10.30 -21.28 -3.43
N ALA A 309 -11.15 -21.31 -2.40
CA ALA A 309 -10.95 -20.53 -1.18
C ALA A 309 -9.74 -20.98 -0.35
N ARG A 310 -9.20 -22.18 -0.63
CA ARG A 310 -7.93 -22.61 -0.07
C ARG A 310 -6.75 -21.80 -0.59
N TRP A 311 -6.87 -21.14 -1.74
CA TRP A 311 -5.82 -20.31 -2.34
C TRP A 311 -6.00 -18.83 -2.05
N LEU A 312 -7.03 -18.45 -1.29
CA LEU A 312 -7.33 -17.06 -0.96
C LEU A 312 -7.10 -16.82 0.54
N ALA A 313 -6.22 -15.89 0.90
CA ALA A 313 -6.10 -15.35 2.25
C ALA A 313 -6.67 -13.94 2.30
N VAL A 314 -7.58 -13.69 3.25
CA VAL A 314 -8.20 -12.37 3.44
C VAL A 314 -7.60 -11.75 4.70
N THR A 315 -7.05 -10.54 4.59
CA THR A 315 -6.42 -9.82 5.70
C THR A 315 -7.29 -8.64 6.17
N CYS A 316 -7.02 -8.12 7.37
CA CYS A 316 -7.69 -6.93 7.89
C CYS A 316 -6.78 -6.08 8.79
N ASN A 317 -7.28 -4.91 9.21
CA ASN A 317 -6.61 -3.92 10.05
C ASN A 317 -5.43 -3.22 9.33
N ARG A 318 -5.69 -2.07 8.71
CA ARG A 318 -4.67 -1.28 8.01
C ARG A 318 -3.65 -0.71 9.01
N PHE A 319 -2.54 -0.20 8.48
CA PHE A 319 -1.45 0.36 9.27
C PHE A 319 -0.84 1.61 8.63
N LEU A 320 0.01 2.32 9.37
CA LEU A 320 0.69 3.52 8.90
C LEU A 320 2.04 3.21 8.27
N ALA A 321 2.41 3.91 7.20
CA ALA A 321 3.81 4.00 6.73
C ALA A 321 4.40 5.42 6.75
N ARG A 322 3.59 6.44 7.03
CA ARG A 322 4.07 7.79 7.38
C ARG A 322 3.23 8.40 8.50
N TYR A 323 3.81 9.33 9.24
CA TYR A 323 3.03 10.21 10.11
C TYR A 323 2.14 11.13 9.25
N PRO A 324 0.95 11.52 9.74
CA PRO A 324 0.19 12.64 9.17
C PRO A 324 1.05 13.90 9.17
N TYR A 325 0.86 14.80 8.21
CA TYR A 325 1.54 16.10 8.27
C TYR A 325 0.94 16.98 9.37
N GLY A 326 1.78 17.70 10.09
CA GLY A 326 1.35 18.56 11.19
C GLY A 326 2.52 19.05 12.02
N LYS A 327 2.27 19.39 13.29
CA LYS A 327 3.30 19.94 14.20
C LYS A 327 4.51 19.02 14.40
N ASP A 328 4.28 17.71 14.53
CA ASP A 328 5.35 16.74 14.79
C ASP A 328 5.99 16.18 13.51
N ASN A 329 5.38 16.46 12.35
CA ASN A 329 5.85 16.08 11.03
C ASN A 329 5.56 17.23 10.03
N THR A 330 6.26 18.35 10.23
CA THR A 330 5.97 19.59 9.50
C THR A 330 6.65 19.61 8.13
N PRO A 331 5.90 19.89 7.03
CA PRO A 331 6.52 20.13 5.73
C PRO A 331 7.47 21.34 5.78
N ARG A 332 8.52 21.35 4.96
CA ARG A 332 9.61 22.33 5.09
C ARG A 332 9.22 23.71 4.55
N ARG A 333 8.39 23.77 3.51
CA ARG A 333 8.07 25.04 2.81
C ARG A 333 6.90 25.76 3.44
N MET A 334 5.88 25.02 3.86
CA MET A 334 4.64 25.57 4.38
C MET A 334 4.13 24.71 5.52
N TYR A 335 3.70 25.36 6.61
CA TYR A 335 2.93 24.67 7.64
C TYR A 335 1.61 24.19 7.06
N PHE A 336 1.40 22.88 7.10
CA PHE A 336 0.18 22.21 6.69
C PHE A 336 -0.12 21.10 7.70
N GLU A 337 -1.41 20.96 8.02
CA GLU A 337 -1.91 19.97 8.95
C GLU A 337 -2.95 19.11 8.23
N GLU A 338 -2.66 17.81 8.17
CA GLU A 338 -3.51 16.83 7.51
C GLU A 338 -4.66 16.43 8.43
N HIS A 339 -5.85 16.20 7.88
CA HIS A 339 -7.04 15.89 8.69
C HIS A 339 -6.96 14.53 9.40
N GLY A 340 -6.25 13.57 8.81
CA GLY A 340 -6.17 12.23 9.38
C GLY A 340 -5.10 11.35 8.72
N PRO A 341 -4.78 10.22 9.37
CA PRO A 341 -3.72 9.32 8.93
C PRO A 341 -3.99 8.65 7.58
N LEU A 342 -2.92 8.48 6.79
CA LEU A 342 -2.94 7.65 5.60
C LEU A 342 -2.77 6.18 5.98
N TRP A 343 -3.88 5.45 5.93
CA TRP A 343 -3.91 4.01 6.19
C TRP A 343 -3.56 3.20 4.95
N ILE A 344 -2.64 2.25 5.12
CA ILE A 344 -2.14 1.36 4.07
C ILE A 344 -2.65 -0.05 4.30
N SER A 345 -2.99 -0.72 3.21
CA SER A 345 -3.53 -2.07 3.23
C SER A 345 -2.60 -3.08 3.92
N PRO A 346 -3.14 -3.98 4.75
CA PRO A 346 -2.36 -5.03 5.43
C PRO A 346 -1.72 -6.04 4.46
N VAL A 347 -2.12 -6.11 3.19
CA VAL A 347 -1.50 -7.01 2.20
C VAL A 347 -0.02 -6.72 2.02
N TRP A 348 0.38 -5.44 2.10
CA TRP A 348 1.78 -5.02 2.01
C TRP A 348 2.60 -5.49 3.22
N ALA A 349 2.01 -5.45 4.41
CA ALA A 349 2.64 -5.98 5.61
C ALA A 349 2.81 -7.51 5.50
N LEU A 350 1.76 -8.25 5.14
CA LEU A 350 1.86 -9.70 5.01
C LEU A 350 2.85 -10.12 3.91
N GLY A 351 2.85 -9.46 2.75
CA GLY A 351 3.84 -9.67 1.69
C GLY A 351 5.27 -9.42 2.17
N SER A 352 5.49 -8.39 2.97
CA SER A 352 6.79 -8.11 3.60
C SER A 352 7.21 -9.21 4.57
N LEU A 353 6.30 -9.69 5.44
CA LEU A 353 6.59 -10.77 6.40
C LEU A 353 6.92 -12.09 5.69
N ILE A 354 6.21 -12.41 4.60
CA ILE A 354 6.48 -13.58 3.75
C ILE A 354 7.86 -13.45 3.11
N GLY A 355 8.19 -12.29 2.55
CA GLY A 355 9.51 -12.02 1.98
C GLY A 355 10.64 -12.07 3.01
N GLN A 356 10.43 -11.53 4.21
CA GLN A 356 11.39 -11.60 5.32
C GLN A 356 11.63 -13.06 5.76
N SER A 357 10.55 -13.84 5.91
CA SER A 357 10.64 -15.27 6.23
C SER A 357 11.50 -16.00 5.19
N PHE A 358 11.26 -15.71 3.91
CA PHE A 358 12.03 -16.31 2.83
C PHE A 358 13.50 -15.90 2.85
N ALA A 359 13.77 -14.60 3.03
CA ALA A 359 15.14 -14.09 3.12
C ALA A 359 15.91 -14.65 4.32
N GLU A 360 15.25 -14.89 5.46
CA GLU A 360 15.90 -15.44 6.66
C GLU A 360 16.07 -16.97 6.59
N THR A 361 15.11 -17.70 6.02
CA THR A 361 15.01 -19.17 6.19
C THR A 361 15.02 -19.97 4.89
N GLY A 362 15.01 -19.32 3.73
CA GLY A 362 14.82 -19.95 2.42
C GLY A 362 13.38 -20.41 2.15
N TRP A 363 12.46 -20.22 3.12
CA TRP A 363 11.06 -20.62 3.02
C TRP A 363 10.10 -19.51 3.47
N PRO A 364 8.98 -19.32 2.75
CA PRO A 364 8.00 -18.25 3.01
C PRO A 364 6.98 -18.60 4.11
N THR A 365 7.33 -19.41 5.12
CA THR A 365 6.37 -20.07 6.02
C THR A 365 6.53 -19.73 7.52
N ARG A 366 7.52 -18.90 7.86
CA ARG A 366 7.81 -18.43 9.22
C ARG A 366 7.31 -17.02 9.49
N PHE A 367 6.46 -16.49 8.62
CA PHE A 367 5.94 -15.11 8.71
C PHE A 367 5.03 -14.85 9.94
N THR A 368 4.64 -15.89 10.68
CA THR A 368 3.88 -15.79 11.94
C THR A 368 4.77 -15.85 13.20
N ASP A 369 6.07 -16.13 13.07
CA ASP A 369 7.05 -16.14 14.17
C ASP A 369 7.44 -14.70 14.54
N TRP A 370 6.51 -13.95 15.11
CA TRP A 370 6.60 -12.50 15.26
C TRP A 370 7.78 -12.02 16.13
N GLN A 371 8.33 -12.89 16.98
CA GLN A 371 9.55 -12.61 17.74
C GLN A 371 10.77 -12.47 16.82
N ARG A 372 10.74 -13.05 15.61
CA ARG A 372 11.78 -12.94 14.59
C ARG A 372 11.32 -12.12 13.38
N ILE A 373 10.15 -12.43 12.85
CA ILE A 373 9.60 -11.85 11.61
C ILE A 373 8.49 -10.86 11.94
N ARG A 374 8.77 -9.56 11.82
CA ARG A 374 7.81 -8.48 12.09
C ARG A 374 8.15 -7.26 11.26
N ILE A 375 7.16 -6.42 11.03
CA ILE A 375 7.38 -5.09 10.45
C ILE A 375 7.85 -4.18 11.56
N GLU A 376 8.95 -3.47 11.33
CA GLU A 376 9.56 -2.53 12.27
C GLU A 376 9.56 -1.10 11.71
N ASP A 377 9.91 -0.13 12.55
CA ASP A 377 10.01 1.29 12.22
C ASP A 377 8.70 1.88 11.66
N LEU A 378 7.56 1.50 12.26
CA LEU A 378 6.25 2.00 11.88
C LEU A 378 5.88 3.29 12.63
N PRO A 379 5.29 4.28 11.94
CA PRO A 379 4.66 5.42 12.60
C PRO A 379 3.56 4.98 13.55
N LEU A 380 3.41 5.72 14.65
CA LEU A 380 2.37 5.49 15.63
C LEU A 380 1.24 6.51 15.51
N ASN A 381 0.01 6.02 15.39
CA ASN A 381 -1.17 6.84 15.58
C ASN A 381 -1.34 7.16 17.07
N THR A 382 -1.37 8.44 17.42
CA THR A 382 -1.47 8.94 18.81
C THR A 382 -2.87 9.40 19.18
N GLU A 383 -3.89 9.09 18.38
CA GLU A 383 -5.31 9.40 18.68
C GLU A 383 -5.77 8.85 20.05
N ASP A 384 -5.27 7.69 20.46
CA ASP A 384 -5.37 7.21 21.85
C ASP A 384 -4.02 7.40 22.55
N PRO A 385 -3.84 8.47 23.36
CA PRO A 385 -2.57 8.74 24.02
C PRO A 385 -2.13 7.64 24.99
N LYS A 386 -3.07 6.82 25.50
CA LYS A 386 -2.75 5.73 26.42
C LYS A 386 -2.20 4.50 25.69
N ARG A 387 -2.50 4.38 24.40
CA ARG A 387 -2.11 3.25 23.58
C ARG A 387 -1.90 3.70 22.13
N PRO A 388 -0.77 4.35 21.83
CA PRO A 388 -0.44 4.66 20.46
C PRO A 388 -0.18 3.36 19.69
N LEU A 389 -0.69 3.28 18.46
CA LEU A 389 -0.69 2.05 17.64
C LEU A 389 -0.28 2.36 16.21
N PRO A 390 0.49 1.48 15.55
CA PRO A 390 0.74 1.60 14.12
C PRO A 390 -0.44 1.12 13.27
N THR A 391 -1.40 0.40 13.85
CA THR A 391 -2.61 -0.14 13.19
C THR A 391 -3.87 0.67 13.52
N GLU A 392 -4.93 0.51 12.72
CA GLU A 392 -6.22 1.20 12.93
C GLU A 392 -6.85 0.90 14.29
N ALA A 393 -6.77 -0.37 14.69
CA ALA A 393 -7.29 -0.85 15.97
C ALA A 393 -6.32 -1.82 16.64
N TYR A 394 -6.46 -1.92 17.96
CA TYR A 394 -5.86 -2.96 18.77
C TYR A 394 -6.82 -4.16 18.83
N PHE A 395 -6.32 -5.35 18.48
CA PHE A 395 -7.03 -6.61 18.68
C PHE A 395 -6.38 -7.39 19.82
N ASP A 396 -7.18 -7.84 20.77
CA ASP A 396 -6.72 -8.77 21.80
C ASP A 396 -6.64 -10.21 21.25
N ARG A 397 -6.06 -11.11 22.05
CA ARG A 397 -5.84 -12.51 21.65
C ARG A 397 -7.14 -13.20 21.22
N ASP A 398 -8.20 -13.04 22.00
CA ASP A 398 -9.48 -13.67 21.70
C ASP A 398 -10.06 -13.17 20.37
N ARG A 399 -9.99 -11.86 20.11
CA ARG A 399 -10.42 -11.30 18.82
C ARG A 399 -9.57 -11.80 17.65
N MET A 400 -8.25 -11.90 17.83
CA MET A 400 -7.36 -12.46 16.81
C MET A 400 -7.73 -13.90 16.48
N ASP A 401 -7.91 -14.74 17.51
CA ASP A 401 -8.29 -16.15 17.35
C ASP A 401 -9.66 -16.30 16.66
N GLN A 402 -10.62 -15.45 17.00
CA GLN A 402 -11.93 -15.42 16.35
C GLN A 402 -11.84 -15.09 14.85
N LEU A 403 -11.02 -14.09 14.48
CA LEU A 403 -10.81 -13.71 13.08
C LEU A 403 -10.15 -14.84 12.28
N ILE A 404 -9.11 -15.47 12.85
CA ILE A 404 -8.41 -16.60 12.23
C ILE A 404 -9.37 -17.78 12.02
N ARG A 405 -10.17 -18.16 13.02
CA ARG A 405 -11.20 -19.20 12.86
C ARG A 405 -12.26 -18.85 11.81
N SER A 406 -12.48 -17.56 11.59
CA SER A 406 -13.37 -17.05 10.56
C SER A 406 -12.77 -17.04 9.15
N GLY A 407 -11.48 -17.38 8.99
CA GLY A 407 -10.78 -17.37 7.70
C GLY A 407 -10.21 -15.99 7.34
N ILE A 408 -9.98 -15.12 8.33
CA ILE A 408 -9.49 -13.75 8.16
C ILE A 408 -8.22 -13.57 9.00
N ILE A 409 -7.14 -13.12 8.37
CA ILE A 409 -5.85 -12.88 9.02
C ILE A 409 -5.78 -11.41 9.52
N PRO A 410 -5.77 -11.16 10.85
CA PRO A 410 -5.57 -9.81 11.36
C PRO A 410 -4.10 -9.40 11.34
N LEU A 411 -3.80 -8.20 10.84
CA LEU A 411 -2.55 -7.53 11.20
C LEU A 411 -2.66 -7.02 12.65
N ALA A 412 -1.76 -7.46 13.51
CA ALA A 412 -1.72 -7.13 14.92
C ALA A 412 -0.56 -6.18 15.24
N SER A 413 -0.67 -5.49 16.37
CA SER A 413 0.38 -4.60 16.89
C SER A 413 0.41 -4.63 18.41
N VAL A 414 1.52 -4.19 18.99
CA VAL A 414 1.67 -4.05 20.45
C VAL A 414 1.54 -2.57 20.79
N GLY A 415 0.65 -2.23 21.73
CA GLY A 415 0.47 -0.85 22.17
C GLY A 415 1.78 -0.22 22.65
N GLY A 416 2.08 0.98 22.15
CA GLY A 416 3.32 1.70 22.46
C GLY A 416 4.57 1.23 21.71
N LYS A 417 4.45 0.28 20.78
CA LYS A 417 5.56 -0.18 19.93
C LYS A 417 5.27 0.09 18.46
N ASP A 418 6.31 0.47 17.75
CA ASP A 418 6.40 0.74 16.31
C ASP A 418 6.53 -0.54 15.47
N ILE A 419 5.83 -1.61 15.90
CA ILE A 419 5.86 -2.91 15.23
C ILE A 419 4.47 -3.40 14.87
N ALA A 420 4.40 -4.14 13.76
CA ALA A 420 3.21 -4.91 13.37
C ALA A 420 3.61 -6.34 12.96
N PHE A 421 2.72 -7.28 13.20
CA PHE A 421 2.96 -8.70 12.94
C PHE A 421 1.65 -9.44 12.68
N VAL A 422 1.77 -10.66 12.16
CA VAL A 422 0.62 -11.57 12.00
C VAL A 422 0.74 -12.67 13.05
N PRO A 423 -0.29 -12.86 13.92
CA PRO A 423 -0.19 -13.76 15.07
C PRO A 423 -0.29 -15.25 14.68
N ASP A 424 -1.09 -15.53 13.66
CA ASP A 424 -1.36 -16.86 13.12
C ASP A 424 -1.87 -16.72 11.68
N GLU A 425 -2.01 -17.83 10.98
CA GLU A 425 -2.33 -17.84 9.56
C GLU A 425 -3.51 -18.77 9.24
N THR A 426 -4.23 -18.43 8.19
CA THR A 426 -5.31 -19.25 7.63
C THR A 426 -5.60 -18.79 6.21
N THR A 427 -6.16 -19.68 5.42
CA THR A 427 -6.86 -19.32 4.19
C THR A 427 -8.34 -19.06 4.49
N THR A 428 -9.06 -18.49 3.53
CA THR A 428 -10.51 -18.28 3.60
C THR A 428 -11.24 -19.62 3.71
N GLY A 429 -10.70 -20.67 3.08
CA GLY A 429 -11.18 -22.05 3.19
C GLY A 429 -10.90 -22.72 4.55
N GLY A 430 -10.16 -22.08 5.46
CA GLY A 430 -9.84 -22.62 6.79
C GLY A 430 -8.72 -23.67 6.81
N VAL A 431 -7.86 -23.69 5.78
CA VAL A 431 -6.63 -24.50 5.74
C VAL A 431 -5.39 -23.61 5.89
N SER A 432 -4.23 -24.22 6.17
CA SER A 432 -2.95 -23.49 6.28
C SER A 432 -2.57 -22.81 4.95
N LEU A 433 -2.34 -21.50 5.01
CA LEU A 433 -1.67 -20.68 3.99
C LEU A 433 -0.20 -21.07 3.85
N CYS A 434 0.49 -21.41 4.95
CA CYS A 434 1.86 -21.92 4.87
C CYS A 434 1.94 -23.18 4.00
N TYR A 435 0.99 -24.10 4.15
CA TYR A 435 0.90 -25.28 3.30
C TYR A 435 0.77 -24.90 1.82
N GLN A 436 -0.10 -23.93 1.47
CA GLN A 436 -0.25 -23.49 0.08
C GLN A 436 1.00 -22.82 -0.48
N LEU A 437 1.72 -22.06 0.33
CA LEU A 437 3.01 -21.47 -0.07
C LEU A 437 4.06 -22.55 -0.35
N VAL A 438 4.09 -23.62 0.45
CA VAL A 438 4.95 -24.79 0.21
C VAL A 438 4.57 -25.50 -1.08
N VAL A 439 3.27 -25.78 -1.28
CA VAL A 439 2.77 -26.40 -2.52
C VAL A 439 3.13 -25.55 -3.74
N SER A 440 2.88 -24.24 -3.69
CA SER A 440 3.18 -23.31 -4.78
C SER A 440 4.67 -23.35 -5.16
N ARG A 441 5.55 -23.32 -4.15
CA ARG A 441 7.00 -23.37 -4.37
C ARG A 441 7.46 -24.71 -4.97
N ILE A 442 6.90 -25.84 -4.52
CA ILE A 442 7.22 -27.16 -5.07
C ILE A 442 6.70 -27.27 -6.51
N THR A 443 5.49 -26.79 -6.79
CA THR A 443 4.92 -26.75 -8.14
C THR A 443 5.80 -25.97 -9.11
N GLN A 444 6.29 -24.80 -8.71
CA GLN A 444 7.23 -24.01 -9.51
C GLN A 444 8.52 -24.78 -9.81
N PHE A 445 9.03 -25.50 -8.82
CA PHE A 445 10.22 -26.32 -9.01
C PHE A 445 9.96 -27.52 -9.95
N ILE A 446 8.79 -28.14 -9.88
CA ILE A 446 8.37 -29.22 -10.80
C ILE A 446 8.26 -28.69 -12.24
N LEU A 447 7.67 -27.51 -12.44
CA LEU A 447 7.59 -26.87 -13.76
C LEU A 447 8.98 -26.55 -14.30
N TRP A 448 9.88 -26.06 -13.45
CA TRP A 448 11.27 -25.89 -13.83
C TRP A 448 11.91 -27.22 -14.28
N CYS A 449 11.71 -28.31 -13.52
CA CYS A 449 12.20 -29.63 -13.89
C CYS A 449 11.64 -30.07 -15.25
N ARG A 450 10.34 -29.86 -15.51
CA ARG A 450 9.70 -30.21 -16.79
C ARG A 450 10.40 -29.54 -17.98
N ASP A 451 10.81 -28.28 -17.81
CA ASP A 451 11.38 -27.49 -18.89
C ASP A 451 12.88 -27.76 -19.12
N HIS A 452 13.56 -28.37 -18.14
CA HIS A 452 15.03 -28.55 -18.15
C HIS A 452 15.48 -30.00 -18.18
N LEU A 453 14.62 -30.95 -17.84
CA LEU A 453 14.88 -32.38 -18.00
C LEU A 453 14.71 -32.79 -19.47
N GLU A 454 15.49 -33.79 -19.89
CA GLU A 454 15.39 -34.38 -21.23
C GLU A 454 13.96 -34.89 -21.51
N LYS A 455 13.45 -34.57 -22.70
CA LYS A 455 12.12 -35.02 -23.13
C LYS A 455 12.16 -36.48 -23.54
N GLY A 456 11.11 -37.24 -23.18
CA GLY A 456 10.97 -38.64 -23.58
C GLY A 456 11.79 -39.64 -22.75
N MET A 457 12.22 -39.26 -21.55
CA MET A 457 12.83 -40.19 -20.60
C MET A 457 11.93 -41.39 -20.28
N LYS A 458 12.54 -42.52 -19.97
CA LYS A 458 11.82 -43.66 -19.39
C LYS A 458 11.46 -43.35 -17.93
N GLY A 459 10.43 -44.02 -17.42
CA GLY A 459 9.93 -43.77 -16.05
C GLY A 459 11.00 -43.93 -14.96
N GLU A 460 11.86 -44.96 -15.06
CA GLU A 460 12.96 -45.19 -14.10
C GLU A 460 14.00 -44.06 -14.12
N ASP A 461 14.41 -43.61 -15.31
CA ASP A 461 15.36 -42.52 -15.48
C ASP A 461 14.78 -41.20 -14.95
N LEU A 462 13.50 -40.94 -15.24
CA LEU A 462 12.78 -39.76 -14.74
C LEU A 462 12.72 -39.74 -13.21
N GLU A 463 12.45 -40.88 -12.57
CA GLU A 463 12.41 -40.97 -11.11
C GLU A 463 13.76 -40.59 -10.49
N VAL A 464 14.86 -41.10 -11.05
CA VAL A 464 16.22 -40.82 -10.57
C VAL A 464 16.57 -39.34 -10.73
N GLU A 465 16.29 -38.74 -11.90
CA GLU A 465 16.56 -37.33 -12.16
C GLU A 465 15.73 -36.41 -11.26
N LEU A 466 14.44 -36.70 -11.06
CA LEU A 466 13.60 -35.94 -10.14
C LEU A 466 14.09 -36.04 -8.70
N ARG A 467 14.51 -37.23 -8.22
CA ARG A 467 15.09 -37.39 -6.89
C ARG A 467 16.37 -36.58 -6.72
N GLN A 468 17.25 -36.57 -7.71
CA GLN A 468 18.46 -35.74 -7.69
C GLN A 468 18.15 -34.24 -7.72
N ALA A 469 17.19 -33.82 -8.56
CA ALA A 469 16.76 -32.44 -8.67
C ALA A 469 16.16 -31.94 -7.35
N PHE A 470 15.27 -32.72 -6.74
CA PHE A 470 14.71 -32.42 -5.42
C PHE A 470 15.84 -32.36 -4.38
N GLY A 471 16.74 -33.35 -4.29
CA GLY A 471 17.88 -33.28 -3.37
C GLY A 471 18.65 -31.95 -3.44
N ALA A 472 18.99 -31.50 -4.66
CA ALA A 472 19.68 -30.23 -4.88
C ALA A 472 18.81 -28.99 -4.58
N PHE A 473 17.49 -29.04 -4.79
CA PHE A 473 16.59 -27.94 -4.43
C PHE A 473 16.55 -27.74 -2.92
N TRP A 474 16.44 -28.80 -2.11
CA TRP A 474 16.42 -28.68 -0.65
C TRP A 474 17.75 -28.16 -0.11
N GLU A 475 18.89 -28.70 -0.57
CA GLU A 475 20.23 -28.22 -0.18
C GLU A 475 20.39 -26.71 -0.39
N ARG A 476 19.83 -26.17 -1.48
CA ARG A 476 19.85 -24.74 -1.76
C ARG A 476 18.95 -23.89 -0.89
N THR A 477 17.92 -24.47 -0.30
CA THR A 477 17.12 -23.78 0.73
C THR A 477 17.83 -23.72 2.08
N GLY A 478 19.06 -24.26 2.21
CA GLY A 478 19.83 -24.28 3.45
C GLY A 478 19.32 -25.31 4.47
N GLN A 479 18.43 -26.21 4.05
CA GLN A 479 17.76 -27.20 4.88
C GLN A 479 18.03 -28.61 4.35
N GLN A 480 18.08 -29.61 5.22
CA GLN A 480 18.13 -31.00 4.77
C GLN A 480 16.79 -31.40 4.13
N GLY A 481 16.86 -32.20 3.07
CA GLY A 481 15.67 -32.80 2.46
C GLY A 481 14.86 -33.62 3.47
N PRO A 482 13.53 -33.69 3.33
CA PRO A 482 12.70 -34.48 4.23
C PRO A 482 13.06 -35.97 4.09
N GLU A 483 13.24 -36.65 5.24
CA GLU A 483 13.60 -38.07 5.29
C GLU A 483 12.58 -38.95 4.55
N ASP A 484 11.31 -38.54 4.57
CA ASP A 484 10.18 -39.24 3.95
C ASP A 484 9.87 -38.78 2.51
N LEU A 485 10.82 -38.15 1.80
CA LEU A 485 10.64 -37.82 0.39
C LEU A 485 10.51 -39.08 -0.48
N SER A 486 9.29 -39.32 -0.97
CA SER A 486 8.98 -40.39 -1.92
C SER A 486 8.53 -39.81 -3.25
N ILE A 487 9.29 -40.09 -4.30
CA ILE A 487 8.91 -39.81 -5.69
C ILE A 487 8.69 -41.15 -6.36
N SER A 488 7.47 -41.41 -6.82
CA SER A 488 7.14 -42.66 -7.53
C SER A 488 6.62 -42.34 -8.91
N VAL A 489 7.13 -43.07 -9.89
CA VAL A 489 6.81 -42.87 -11.30
C VAL A 489 6.10 -44.12 -11.85
N GLY A 490 4.93 -43.91 -12.44
CA GLY A 490 4.10 -44.96 -13.04
C GLY A 490 4.62 -45.44 -14.39
N LYS A 491 3.96 -46.46 -14.94
CA LYS A 491 4.23 -46.90 -16.33
C LYS A 491 3.74 -45.82 -17.32
N PRO A 492 4.45 -45.60 -18.44
CA PRO A 492 3.98 -44.69 -19.49
C PRO A 492 2.61 -45.13 -20.01
N ALA A 493 1.68 -44.19 -20.10
CA ALA A 493 0.41 -44.38 -20.77
C ALA A 493 0.63 -44.54 -22.29
N PRO A 494 -0.37 -45.04 -23.06
CA PRO A 494 -0.24 -45.25 -24.50
C PRO A 494 0.09 -43.97 -25.30
N ASP A 495 -0.21 -42.80 -24.74
CA ASP A 495 0.11 -41.48 -25.30
C ASP A 495 1.48 -40.94 -24.85
N GLY A 496 2.27 -41.74 -24.13
CA GLY A 496 3.61 -41.40 -23.66
C GLY A 496 3.65 -40.65 -22.33
N ARG A 497 2.50 -40.25 -21.77
CA ARG A 497 2.44 -39.53 -20.49
C ARG A 497 2.77 -40.43 -19.32
N ILE A 498 3.45 -39.89 -18.31
CA ILE A 498 3.90 -40.67 -17.15
C ILE A 498 3.24 -40.13 -15.89
N ALA A 499 2.52 -40.98 -15.16
CA ALA A 499 1.97 -40.58 -13.86
C ALA A 499 3.10 -40.43 -12.84
N VAL A 500 3.22 -39.27 -12.20
CA VAL A 500 4.21 -38.99 -11.16
C VAL A 500 3.47 -38.64 -9.88
N ARG A 501 3.90 -39.27 -8.80
CA ARG A 501 3.42 -38.99 -7.44
C ARG A 501 4.60 -38.58 -6.57
N ILE A 502 4.47 -37.42 -5.93
CA ILE A 502 5.44 -36.87 -4.99
C ILE A 502 4.77 -36.76 -3.63
N LEU A 503 5.33 -37.46 -2.65
CA LEU A 503 4.93 -37.40 -1.25
C LEU A 503 6.11 -36.90 -0.43
N LEU A 504 5.88 -35.88 0.39
CA LEU A 504 6.88 -35.36 1.31
C LEU A 504 6.25 -34.80 2.58
N GLU A 505 6.97 -34.94 3.70
CA GLU A 505 6.60 -34.37 4.99
C GLU A 505 7.66 -33.31 5.35
N PRO A 506 7.41 -32.01 5.14
CA PRO A 506 8.38 -30.99 5.48
C PRO A 506 8.63 -30.96 7.00
N SER A 507 9.85 -30.58 7.40
CA SER A 507 10.17 -30.41 8.82
C SER A 507 9.29 -29.30 9.44
N ARG A 508 9.18 -29.29 10.79
CA ARG A 508 8.49 -28.19 11.50
C ARG A 508 9.08 -26.80 11.26
N GLU A 509 10.35 -26.75 10.86
CA GLU A 509 11.01 -25.49 10.51
C GLU A 509 10.48 -24.94 9.19
N ILE A 510 10.11 -25.82 8.25
CA ILE A 510 9.54 -25.44 6.95
C ILE A 510 8.02 -25.33 7.03
N LEU A 511 7.32 -26.29 7.63
CA LEU A 511 5.86 -26.29 7.71
C LEU A 511 5.42 -26.55 9.16
N PRO A 512 5.07 -25.50 9.92
CA PRO A 512 4.69 -25.63 11.33
C PRO A 512 3.52 -26.60 11.57
N SER A 513 2.58 -26.71 10.62
CA SER A 513 1.41 -27.58 10.73
C SER A 513 1.72 -29.09 10.63
N ARG A 514 2.90 -29.48 10.12
CA ARG A 514 3.28 -30.88 9.82
C ARG A 514 2.36 -31.60 8.83
N GLU A 515 1.64 -30.86 8.00
CA GLU A 515 0.83 -31.48 6.97
C GLU A 515 1.72 -32.14 5.90
N LYS A 516 1.31 -33.33 5.44
CA LYS A 516 1.98 -34.02 4.34
C LYS A 516 1.59 -33.35 3.02
N VAL A 517 2.59 -33.10 2.17
CA VAL A 517 2.37 -32.61 0.82
C VAL A 517 2.32 -33.81 -0.11
N GLU A 518 1.20 -33.92 -0.83
CA GLU A 518 0.96 -34.95 -1.83
C GLU A 518 0.59 -34.29 -3.16
N LEU A 519 1.37 -34.60 -4.20
CA LEU A 519 1.18 -34.09 -5.55
C LEU A 519 1.13 -35.25 -6.53
N ASP A 520 -0.01 -35.40 -7.19
CA ASP A 520 -0.23 -36.36 -8.27
C ASP A 520 -0.44 -35.59 -9.57
N PHE A 521 0.39 -35.87 -10.57
CA PHE A 521 0.29 -35.22 -11.88
C PHE A 521 0.75 -36.13 -13.02
N SER A 522 0.40 -35.73 -14.23
CA SER A 522 0.90 -36.34 -15.45
C SER A 522 2.09 -35.55 -15.95
N TRP A 523 3.26 -36.20 -16.03
CA TRP A 523 4.47 -35.67 -16.65
C TRP A 523 4.42 -35.76 -18.16
#